data_AF-A0A817VTY7-F1
#
_entry.id   AF-A0A817VTY7-F1
#
_cell.length_a   1.000
_cell.length_b   1.000
_cell.length_c   1.000
_cell.angle_alpha   90.00
_cell.angle_beta   90.00
_cell.angle_gamma   90.00
#
_symmetry.space_group_name_H-M   'P 1'
#
loop_
_entity.id
_entity.type
_entity.pdbx_description
1 polymer ?
#
loop_
_entity_poly.entity_id
_entity_poly.type
_entity_poly.pdbx_seq_one_letter_code
_entity_poly.pdbx_strand_id
1 'polypeptide(L)'
;MASALQYLSEAHIIHGNIAADIVLIYRLDDLPDSTLIKLANIGEIEASSNYAHPERSDVYAFGQFALNLYCLLQSDNNDEYLTKRKNLFHRCLEADENERFTFNELTEDINKFIKEDQSISTCKSH
;
A
#
# COMPACT_ATOMS: atom_id res chain seq x y z
N MET A 1 6.04 -2.46 -2.22
CA MET A 1 5.80 -1.00 -2.21
C MET A 1 5.93 -0.42 -0.81
N ALA A 2 5.15 -0.88 0.19
CA ALA A 2 5.28 -0.44 1.58
C ALA A 2 6.73 -0.54 2.13
N SER A 3 7.44 -1.65 1.87
CA SER A 3 8.85 -1.80 2.27
C SER A 3 9.81 -0.79 1.60
N ALA A 4 9.51 -0.33 0.38
CA ALA A 4 10.32 0.69 -0.27
C ALA A 4 10.08 2.06 0.36
N LEU A 5 8.83 2.37 0.71
CA LEU A 5 8.47 3.59 1.43
C LEU A 5 8.99 3.59 2.88
N GLN A 6 9.03 2.42 3.52
CA GLN A 6 9.72 2.22 4.79
C GLN A 6 11.19 2.62 4.69
N TYR A 7 11.91 2.09 3.69
CA TYR A 7 13.30 2.45 3.46
C TYR A 7 13.51 3.96 3.25
N LEU A 8 12.65 4.61 2.46
CA LEU A 8 12.69 6.06 2.27
C LEU A 8 12.45 6.81 3.58
N SER A 9 11.45 6.39 4.36
CA SER A 9 11.13 6.98 5.67
C SER A 9 12.27 6.87 6.66
N GLU A 10 12.94 5.71 6.74
CA GLU A 10 14.12 5.49 7.60
C GLU A 10 15.31 6.36 7.17
N ALA A 11 15.42 6.65 5.88
CA ALA A 11 16.41 7.57 5.33
C ALA A 11 16.01 9.05 5.41
N HIS A 12 14.86 9.37 6.00
CA HIS A 12 14.26 10.72 6.04
C HIS A 12 14.03 11.34 4.66
N ILE A 13 13.76 10.50 3.66
CA ILE A 13 13.42 10.91 2.29
C ILE A 13 11.90 10.88 2.14
N ILE A 14 11.33 12.00 1.71
CA ILE A 14 9.91 12.11 1.36
C ILE A 14 9.79 11.80 -0.14
N HIS A 15 8.90 10.86 -0.49
CA HIS A 15 8.59 10.58 -1.89
C HIS A 15 7.77 11.72 -2.51
N GLY A 16 6.71 12.15 -1.83
CA GLY A 16 5.93 13.34 -2.19
C GLY A 16 4.96 13.19 -3.37
N ASN A 17 4.88 12.00 -3.98
CA ASN A 17 3.98 11.73 -5.10
C ASN A 17 3.67 10.23 -5.23
N ILE A 18 2.93 9.67 -4.27
CA ILE A 18 2.53 8.26 -4.32
C ILE A 18 1.18 8.15 -5.03
N ALA A 19 1.25 7.81 -6.32
CA ALA A 19 0.13 7.61 -7.22
C ALA A 19 0.34 6.38 -8.12
N ALA A 20 -0.65 5.96 -8.90
CA ALA A 20 -0.56 4.72 -9.67
C ALA A 20 0.36 4.81 -10.90
N ASP A 21 0.53 6.01 -11.45
CA ASP A 21 1.38 6.35 -12.58
C ASP A 21 2.89 6.29 -12.28
N ILE A 22 3.28 6.33 -11.01
CA ILE A 22 4.68 6.18 -10.56
C ILE A 22 5.07 4.73 -10.20
N VAL A 23 4.11 3.80 -10.25
CA VAL A 23 4.35 2.39 -9.90
C VAL A 23 4.76 1.64 -11.16
N LEU A 24 6.04 1.27 -11.23
CA LEU A 24 6.57 0.46 -12.33
C LEU A 24 6.45 -1.03 -11.99
N ILE A 25 5.65 -1.75 -12.78
CA ILE A 25 5.55 -3.20 -12.73
C ILE A 25 6.55 -3.76 -13.75
N TYR A 26 7.66 -4.31 -13.27
CA TYR A 26 8.77 -4.74 -14.14
C TYR A 26 8.45 -6.03 -14.91
N ARG A 27 7.70 -6.95 -14.31
CA ARG A 27 7.18 -8.17 -14.94
C ARG A 27 5.86 -8.56 -14.31
N LEU A 28 4.88 -8.86 -15.14
CA LEU A 28 3.69 -9.63 -14.77
C LEU A 28 4.03 -11.08 -15.12
N ASP A 29 4.65 -11.81 -14.20
CA ASP A 29 4.90 -13.24 -14.43
C ASP A 29 3.58 -14.02 -14.21
N ASP A 30 3.43 -15.16 -14.89
CA ASP A 30 2.26 -16.06 -14.76
C ASP A 30 2.10 -16.64 -13.33
N LEU A 31 3.14 -16.50 -12.49
CA LEU A 31 3.17 -16.88 -11.08
C LEU A 31 3.48 -15.63 -10.23
N PRO A 32 2.68 -15.33 -9.20
CA PRO A 32 2.75 -14.06 -8.44
C PRO A 32 4.05 -13.87 -7.63
N ASP A 33 4.86 -14.91 -7.47
CA ASP A 33 6.02 -14.92 -6.56
C ASP A 33 7.20 -14.04 -7.01
N SER A 34 7.21 -13.59 -8.27
CA SER A 34 8.30 -12.78 -8.85
C SER A 34 7.86 -11.42 -9.41
N THR A 35 6.63 -10.98 -9.15
CA THR A 35 6.16 -9.65 -9.56
C THR A 35 6.96 -8.56 -8.85
N LEU A 36 7.90 -7.96 -9.58
CA LEU A 36 8.75 -6.90 -9.05
C LEU A 36 8.09 -5.53 -9.27
N ILE A 37 7.68 -4.91 -8.17
CA ILE A 37 7.10 -3.56 -8.13
C ILE A 37 8.16 -2.57 -7.65
N LYS A 38 8.44 -1.55 -8.46
CA LYS A 38 9.37 -0.45 -8.12
C LYS A 38 8.63 0.89 -8.07
N LEU A 39 9.12 1.77 -7.20
CA LEU A 39 8.69 3.18 -7.14
C LEU A 39 9.60 4.02 -8.04
N ALA A 40 9.02 4.95 -8.77
CA ALA A 40 9.70 5.92 -9.63
C ALA A 40 9.37 7.36 -9.21
N ASN A 41 10.07 8.34 -9.80
CA ASN A 41 9.75 9.77 -9.69
C ASN A 41 9.74 10.30 -8.23
N ILE A 42 10.71 9.83 -7.43
CA ILE A 42 10.91 10.29 -6.04
C ILE A 42 11.21 11.80 -6.05
N GLY A 43 10.47 12.58 -5.26
CA GLY A 43 10.66 14.03 -5.13
C GLY A 43 10.02 14.88 -6.22
N GLU A 44 9.37 14.27 -7.23
CA GLU A 44 8.59 14.98 -8.23
C GLU A 44 7.18 15.26 -7.71
N ILE A 45 7.05 16.34 -6.93
CA ILE A 45 5.76 16.79 -6.40
C ILE A 45 5.00 17.51 -7.51
N GLU A 46 4.04 16.84 -8.13
CA GLU A 46 3.09 17.50 -9.02
C GLU A 46 2.08 18.30 -8.19
N ALA A 47 2.15 19.63 -8.26
CA ALA A 47 1.26 20.55 -7.54
C ALA A 47 -0.24 20.36 -7.84
N SER A 48 -0.58 19.64 -8.91
CA SER A 48 -1.96 19.34 -9.33
C SER A 48 -2.46 17.96 -8.92
N SER A 49 -1.61 17.08 -8.37
CA SER A 49 -2.07 15.74 -8.00
C SER A 49 -2.92 15.82 -6.73
N ASN A 50 -4.03 15.07 -6.71
CA ASN A 50 -4.85 14.91 -5.49
C ASN A 50 -4.07 14.27 -4.32
N TYR A 51 -2.84 13.82 -4.57
CA TYR A 51 -1.94 13.21 -3.61
C TYR A 51 -0.93 14.21 -3.01
N ALA A 52 -0.68 15.34 -3.68
CA ALA A 52 0.27 16.38 -3.28
C ALA A 52 -0.33 17.49 -2.40
N HIS A 53 -1.23 17.14 -1.47
CA HIS A 53 -1.71 18.13 -0.50
C HIS A 53 -0.63 18.30 0.59
N PRO A 54 -0.28 19.52 1.02
CA PRO A 54 0.78 19.77 2.00
C PRO A 54 0.55 19.15 3.39
N GLU A 55 -0.66 18.67 3.66
CA GLU A 55 -1.05 17.97 4.91
C GLU A 55 -1.13 16.44 4.73
N ARG A 56 -0.80 15.92 3.54
CA ARG A 56 -0.90 14.50 3.21
C ARG A 56 0.50 13.89 3.15
N SER A 57 0.85 13.16 4.20
CA SER A 57 2.10 12.40 4.27
C SER A 57 2.12 11.27 3.24
N ASP A 58 3.31 10.73 2.95
CA ASP A 58 3.48 9.55 2.09
C ASP A 58 2.60 8.36 2.56
N VAL A 59 2.38 8.24 3.87
CA VAL A 59 1.48 7.23 4.46
C VAL A 59 0.04 7.45 3.99
N TYR A 60 -0.44 8.70 4.01
CA TYR A 60 -1.78 9.05 3.56
C TYR A 60 -1.97 8.76 2.07
N ALA A 61 -0.99 9.15 1.25
CA ALA A 61 -1.01 8.89 -0.18
C ALA A 61 -0.97 7.38 -0.48
N PHE A 62 -0.18 6.60 0.25
CA PHE A 62 -0.21 5.14 0.18
C PHE A 62 -1.59 4.56 0.52
N GLY A 63 -2.24 5.05 1.59
CA GLY A 63 -3.58 4.60 1.99
C GLY A 63 -4.62 4.81 0.89
N GLN A 64 -4.61 5.98 0.24
CA GLN A 64 -5.48 6.26 -0.89
C GLN A 64 -5.18 5.34 -2.08
N PHE A 65 -3.90 5.18 -2.43
CA PHE A 65 -3.48 4.28 -3.50
C PHE A 65 -3.94 2.84 -3.25
N ALA A 66 -3.71 2.32 -2.05
CA ALA A 66 -4.06 0.96 -1.67
C ALA A 66 -5.58 0.73 -1.69
N LEU A 67 -6.38 1.67 -1.17
CA LEU A 67 -7.84 1.61 -1.25
C LEU A 67 -8.34 1.67 -2.70
N ASN A 68 -7.74 2.48 -3.56
CA ASN A 68 -8.11 2.54 -4.97
C ASN A 68 -7.84 1.21 -5.66
N LEU A 69 -6.66 0.61 -5.46
CA LEU A 69 -6.33 -0.72 -5.98
C LEU A 69 -7.31 -1.77 -5.45
N TYR A 70 -7.68 -1.67 -4.18
CA TYR A 70 -8.57 -2.60 -3.52
C TYR A 70 -10.02 -2.52 -4.01
N CYS A 71 -10.55 -1.30 -4.16
CA CYS A 71 -11.91 -1.05 -4.66
C CYS A 71 -12.06 -1.47 -6.14
N LEU A 72 -10.99 -1.40 -6.94
CA LEU A 72 -11.00 -1.91 -8.31
C LEU A 72 -11.13 -3.44 -8.41
N LEU A 73 -10.80 -4.16 -7.32
CA LEU A 73 -10.82 -5.62 -7.28
C LEU A 73 -12.10 -6.20 -6.68
N GLN A 74 -13.02 -5.38 -6.15
CA GLN A 74 -14.26 -5.86 -5.53
C GLN A 74 -15.48 -5.71 -6.42
N SER A 75 -16.01 -6.85 -6.85
CA SER A 75 -17.43 -7.02 -7.19
C SER A 75 -18.14 -7.67 -5.98
N ASP A 76 -18.96 -6.90 -5.25
CA ASP A 76 -20.08 -7.34 -4.39
C ASP A 76 -19.89 -8.46 -3.34
N ASN A 77 -18.68 -8.83 -2.93
CA ASN A 77 -18.51 -9.88 -1.91
C ASN A 77 -18.25 -9.31 -0.51
N ASN A 78 -19.24 -9.49 0.38
CA ASN A 78 -19.24 -9.12 1.79
C ASN A 78 -18.36 -10.09 2.62
N ASP A 79 -17.06 -10.11 2.32
CA ASP A 79 -16.09 -10.98 2.96
C ASP A 79 -15.44 -10.26 4.16
N GLU A 80 -15.56 -10.85 5.35
CA GLU A 80 -14.95 -10.36 6.59
C GLU A 80 -13.43 -10.23 6.45
N TYR A 81 -12.80 -11.14 5.69
CA TYR A 81 -11.38 -11.11 5.38
C TYR A 81 -11.01 -9.84 4.61
N LEU A 82 -11.88 -9.45 3.67
CA LEU A 82 -11.70 -8.26 2.87
C LEU A 82 -11.89 -6.97 3.70
N THR A 83 -12.81 -7.01 4.65
CA THR A 83 -13.04 -5.90 5.59
C THR A 83 -11.79 -5.59 6.44
N LYS A 84 -11.07 -6.63 6.90
CA LYS A 84 -9.82 -6.44 7.68
C LYS A 84 -8.74 -5.72 6.87
N ARG A 85 -8.57 -6.08 5.59
CA ARG A 85 -7.61 -5.43 4.68
C ARG A 85 -7.99 -3.98 4.39
N LYS A 86 -9.27 -3.71 4.17
CA LYS A 86 -9.78 -2.35 3.98
C LYS A 86 -9.54 -1.48 5.21
N ASN A 87 -9.75 -2.02 6.41
CA ASN A 87 -9.51 -1.32 7.67
C ASN A 87 -8.03 -0.95 7.90
N LEU A 88 -7.11 -1.80 7.45
CA LEU A 88 -5.68 -1.49 7.48
C LEU A 88 -5.38 -0.19 6.73
N PHE A 89 -5.91 -0.04 5.52
CA PHE A 89 -5.66 1.14 4.69
C PHE A 89 -6.44 2.37 5.15
N HIS A 90 -7.58 2.20 5.81
CA HIS A 90 -8.31 3.32 6.41
C HIS A 90 -7.51 4.03 7.51
N ARG A 91 -6.73 3.29 8.33
CA ARG A 91 -5.86 3.91 9.34
C ARG A 91 -4.74 4.77 8.73
N CYS A 92 -4.33 4.51 7.49
CA CYS A 92 -3.41 5.40 6.79
C CYS A 92 -4.03 6.77 6.48
N LEU A 93 -5.37 6.86 6.49
CA LEU A 93 -6.14 8.05 6.15
C LEU A 93 -6.63 8.85 7.37
N GLU A 94 -6.18 8.53 8.58
CA GLU A 94 -6.56 9.29 9.78
C GLU A 94 -6.19 10.76 9.62
N ALA A 95 -7.06 11.64 10.14
CA ALA A 95 -6.84 13.08 10.02
C ALA A 95 -5.61 13.51 10.83
N ASP A 96 -5.46 13.00 12.07
CA ASP A 96 -4.29 13.21 12.91
C ASP A 96 -3.12 12.35 12.41
N GLU A 97 -1.99 12.98 12.10
CA GLU A 97 -0.79 12.28 11.63
C GLU A 97 -0.21 11.30 12.64
N ASN A 98 -0.42 11.55 13.94
CA ASN A 98 0.06 10.68 15.02
C ASN A 98 -0.78 9.40 15.16
N GLU A 99 -2.01 9.41 14.64
CA GLU A 99 -2.90 8.24 14.61
C GLU A 99 -2.70 7.39 13.36
N ARG A 100 -2.05 7.96 12.33
CA ARG A 100 -1.66 7.23 11.11
C ARG A 100 -0.58 6.21 11.42
N PHE A 101 -0.56 5.14 10.62
CA PHE A 101 0.53 4.17 10.65
C PHE A 101 1.89 4.78 10.33
N THR A 102 2.94 4.29 10.97
CA THR A 102 4.30 4.37 10.41
C THR A 102 4.47 3.35 9.29
N PHE A 103 5.43 3.57 8.38
CA PHE A 103 5.71 2.56 7.35
C PHE A 103 6.26 1.25 7.93
N ASN A 104 6.84 1.25 9.13
CA ASN A 104 7.26 0.04 9.83
C ASN A 104 6.04 -0.81 10.19
N GLU A 105 5.10 -0.24 10.95
CA GLU A 105 3.88 -0.92 11.37
C GLU A 105 3.05 -1.40 10.17
N LEU A 106 2.92 -0.54 9.16
CA LEU A 106 2.20 -0.87 7.92
C LEU A 106 2.83 -2.05 7.18
N THR A 107 4.16 -2.08 7.07
CA THR A 107 4.87 -3.17 6.39
C THR A 107 4.77 -4.47 7.19
N GLU A 108 4.84 -4.41 8.52
CA GLU A 108 4.65 -5.57 9.39
C GLU A 108 3.24 -6.17 9.25
N ASP A 109 2.20 -5.33 9.29
CA ASP A 109 0.82 -5.79 9.16
C ASP A 109 0.55 -6.38 7.77
N ILE A 110 1.04 -5.75 6.68
CA ILE A 110 0.92 -6.32 5.33
C ILE A 110 1.60 -7.69 5.26
N ASN A 111 2.79 -7.84 5.81
CA ASN A 111 3.50 -9.12 5.83
C ASN A 111 2.76 -10.18 6.64
N LYS A 112 2.12 -9.79 7.75
CA LYS A 112 1.28 -10.68 8.53
C LYS A 112 0.08 -11.17 7.71
N PHE A 113 -0.62 -10.28 7.01
CA PHE A 113 -1.72 -10.66 6.12
C PHE A 113 -1.28 -11.63 5.01
N ILE A 114 -0.12 -11.40 4.40
CA ILE A 114 0.44 -12.30 3.36
C ILE A 114 0.69 -13.69 3.95
N LYS A 115 1.29 -13.78 5.13
CA LYS A 115 1.57 -15.06 5.80
C LYS A 115 0.28 -15.80 6.17
N GLU A 116 -0.71 -15.09 6.69
CA GLU A 116 -2.04 -15.65 6.99
C GLU A 116 -2.69 -16.23 5.71
N ASP A 117 -2.64 -15.51 4.60
CA ASP A 117 -3.18 -15.98 3.31
C ASP A 117 -2.50 -17.23 2.76
N GLN A 118 -1.17 -17.29 2.87
CA GLN A 118 -0.38 -18.45 2.45
C GLN A 118 -0.77 -19.68 3.26
N SER A 119 -0.96 -19.53 4.58
CA SER A 119 -1.38 -20.63 5.45
C SER A 119 -2.79 -21.15 5.12
N ILE A 120 -3.75 -20.27 4.82
CA ILE A 120 -5.11 -20.65 4.42
C ILE A 120 -5.09 -21.43 3.09
N SER A 121 -4.25 -21.00 2.15
CA SER A 121 -4.16 -21.63 0.82
C SER A 121 -3.58 -23.05 0.89
N THR A 122 -2.61 -23.29 1.78
CA THR A 122 -2.06 -24.64 2.00
C THR A 122 -3.06 -25.62 2.61
N CYS A 123 -3.99 -25.15 3.45
CA CYS A 123 -5.01 -26.00 4.09
C CYS A 123 -6.13 -26.46 3.15
N LYS A 124 -6.35 -25.79 2.01
CA LYS A 124 -7.40 -26.15 1.04
C LYS A 124 -6.97 -27.20 0.00
N SER A 125 -5.73 -27.67 0.05
CA SER A 125 -5.15 -28.61 -0.93
C SER A 125 -5.09 -30.06 -0.45
N HIS A 126 -5.87 -30.43 0.58
CA HIS A 126 -5.97 -31.79 1.14
C HIS A 126 -7.40 -32.32 1.11
#